data_AF-A0A8U0W602-F1
#
_entry.id   AF-A0A8U0W602-F1
#
_cell.length_a   1.000
_cell.length_b   1.000
_cell.length_c   1.000
_cell.angle_alpha   90.00
_cell.angle_beta   90.00
_cell.angle_gamma   90.00
#
_symmetry.space_group_name_H-M   'P 1'
#
loop_
_entity.id
_entity.type
_entity.pdbx_description
1 polymer ?
#
loop_
_entity_poly.entity_id
_entity_poly.type
_entity_poly.pdbx_seq_one_letter_code
_entity_poly.pdbx_strand_id
1 'polypeptide(L)'
;MSTSAMEKHLFNLKFAVKELERNSKRCEKEEKLEKAKAKKAIQKGNMDVARIHAENAIRQKNQAVNYLRMSARVDAVASRVQSALTTRKVTSSMAGVVKAMDAAMKGMNLEKISSLMEKFESQFEDLDVQSSVMENTMSDTTTTSVPQGDVDNLLQQVADEAGLELNMELPSGVQSSAVGTATQVSQEQDELTQRLARLRQAE
;
A
#
# COMPACT_ATOMS: atom_id res chain seq x y z
N MET A 1 -4.97 -30.03 16.10
CA MET A 1 -5.88 -29.01 16.68
C MET A 1 -6.93 -28.64 15.66
N SER A 2 -8.21 -28.64 16.06
CA SER A 2 -9.32 -28.12 15.24
C SER A 2 -9.13 -26.62 14.98
N THR A 3 -9.50 -26.12 13.80
CA THR A 3 -9.45 -24.69 13.45
C THR A 3 -10.20 -23.83 14.47
N SER A 4 -11.33 -24.34 14.98
CA SER A 4 -12.12 -23.69 16.03
C SER A 4 -11.35 -23.52 17.35
N ALA A 5 -10.50 -24.47 17.73
CA ALA A 5 -9.68 -24.35 18.93
C ALA A 5 -8.62 -23.26 18.77
N MET A 6 -7.99 -23.17 17.60
CA MET A 6 -6.97 -22.17 17.31
C MET A 6 -7.58 -20.75 17.21
N GLU A 7 -8.79 -20.61 16.68
CA GLU A 7 -9.56 -19.35 16.70
C GLU A 7 -9.90 -18.90 18.12
N LYS A 8 -10.33 -19.83 18.99
CA LYS A 8 -10.59 -19.54 20.41
C LYS A 8 -9.32 -19.07 21.14
N HIS A 9 -8.18 -19.73 20.89
CA HIS A 9 -6.90 -19.30 21.46
C HIS A 9 -6.45 -17.94 20.92
N LEU A 10 -6.67 -17.66 19.62
CA LEU A 10 -6.40 -16.34 19.05
C LEU A 10 -7.25 -15.26 19.73
N PHE A 11 -8.54 -15.52 19.96
CA PHE A 11 -9.41 -14.61 20.68
C PHE A 11 -8.88 -14.33 22.09
N ASN A 12 -8.52 -15.37 22.84
CA ASN A 12 -7.97 -15.24 24.19
C ASN A 12 -6.66 -14.43 24.20
N LEU A 13 -5.78 -14.62 23.20
CA LEU A 13 -4.55 -13.84 23.06
C LEU A 13 -4.85 -12.36 22.82
N LYS A 14 -5.75 -12.04 21.89
CA LYS A 14 -6.15 -10.64 21.62
C LYS A 14 -6.84 -9.99 22.83
N PHE A 15 -7.63 -10.76 23.57
CA PHE A 15 -8.24 -10.31 24.81
C PHE A 15 -7.16 -10.00 25.86
N ALA A 16 -6.20 -10.90 26.05
CA ALA A 16 -5.08 -10.71 26.96
C ALA A 16 -4.23 -9.48 26.60
N VAL A 17 -3.99 -9.21 25.31
CA VAL A 17 -3.32 -7.98 24.84
C VAL A 17 -4.06 -6.73 25.36
N LYS A 18 -5.37 -6.63 25.11
CA LYS A 18 -6.19 -5.51 25.61
C LYS A 18 -6.19 -5.40 27.13
N GLU A 19 -6.22 -6.53 27.84
CA GLU A 19 -6.17 -6.55 29.29
C GLU A 19 -4.82 -6.04 29.82
N LEU A 20 -3.70 -6.44 29.20
CA LEU A 20 -2.36 -5.98 29.54
C LEU A 20 -2.19 -4.48 29.27
N GLU A 21 -2.70 -3.97 28.14
CA GLU A 21 -2.70 -2.52 27.86
C GLU A 21 -3.51 -1.73 28.91
N ARG A 22 -4.68 -2.25 29.29
CA ARG A 22 -5.51 -1.63 30.33
C ARG A 22 -4.80 -1.64 31.68
N ASN A 23 -4.14 -2.73 32.03
CA ASN A 23 -3.34 -2.84 33.25
C ASN A 23 -2.14 -1.88 33.22
N SER A 24 -1.47 -1.72 32.08
CA SER A 24 -0.41 -0.73 31.89
C SER A 24 -0.93 0.70 32.15
N LYS A 25 -2.06 1.07 31.53
CA LYS A 25 -2.69 2.38 31.72
C LYS A 25 -3.15 2.61 33.16
N ARG A 26 -3.62 1.56 33.85
CA ARG A 26 -3.96 1.64 35.29
C ARG A 26 -2.71 1.92 36.13
N CYS A 27 -1.60 1.22 35.86
CA CYS A 27 -0.34 1.47 36.53
C CYS A 27 0.16 2.91 36.31
N GLU A 28 0.08 3.45 35.10
CA GLU A 28 0.44 4.85 34.83
C GLU A 28 -0.44 5.86 35.60
N LYS A 29 -1.74 5.58 35.77
CA LYS A 29 -2.62 6.43 36.58
C LYS A 29 -2.22 6.40 38.06
N GLU A 30 -1.96 5.20 38.59
CA GLU A 30 -1.51 5.02 39.97
C GLU A 30 -0.14 5.68 40.21
N GLU A 31 0.77 5.62 39.25
CA GLU A 31 2.06 6.30 39.28
C GLU A 31 1.90 7.82 39.43
N LYS A 32 1.00 8.44 38.66
CA LYS A 32 0.67 9.87 38.77
C LYS A 32 0.08 10.23 40.14
N LEU A 33 -0.79 9.36 40.68
CA LEU A 33 -1.37 9.55 42.01
C LEU A 33 -0.31 9.47 43.12
N GLU A 34 0.58 8.48 43.07
CA GLU A 34 1.67 8.33 44.04
C GLU A 34 2.66 9.49 43.96
N LYS A 35 2.98 9.99 42.76
CA LYS A 35 3.76 11.24 42.59
C LYS A 35 3.09 12.45 43.23
N ALA A 36 1.77 12.58 43.09
CA ALA A 36 1.03 13.67 43.73
C ALA A 36 1.03 13.56 45.27
N LYS A 37 0.91 12.34 45.80
CA LYS A 37 1.03 12.07 47.25
C LYS A 37 2.44 12.37 47.75
N ALA A 38 3.48 11.95 47.02
CA ALA A 38 4.88 12.26 47.34
C ALA A 38 5.11 13.78 47.42
N LYS A 39 4.62 14.56 46.45
CA LYS A 39 4.70 16.03 46.47
C LYS A 39 4.04 16.63 47.72
N LYS A 40 2.85 16.15 48.08
CA LYS A 40 2.14 16.59 49.30
C LYS A 40 2.91 16.22 50.58
N ALA A 41 3.54 15.04 50.62
CA ALA A 41 4.34 14.61 51.77
C ALA A 41 5.60 15.47 51.95
N ILE A 42 6.26 15.85 50.84
CA ILE A 42 7.41 16.77 50.84
C ILE A 42 6.99 18.15 51.38
N GLN A 43 5.86 18.69 50.92
CA GLN A 43 5.34 19.98 51.40
C GLN A 43 5.04 19.99 52.91
N LYS A 44 4.69 18.84 53.48
CA LYS A 44 4.44 18.67 54.92
C LYS A 44 5.72 18.42 55.73
N GLY A 45 6.89 18.32 55.09
CA GLY A 45 8.17 18.03 55.76
C GLY A 45 8.40 16.56 56.11
N ASN A 46 7.50 15.63 55.76
CA ASN A 46 7.64 14.21 56.06
C ASN A 46 8.43 13.47 54.97
N MET A 47 9.75 13.53 55.08
CA MET A 47 10.69 12.93 54.12
C MET A 47 10.59 11.40 54.01
N ASP A 48 10.33 10.70 55.11
CA ASP A 48 10.22 9.23 55.11
C ASP A 48 8.99 8.75 54.32
N VAL A 49 7.84 9.42 54.53
CA VAL A 49 6.59 9.13 53.80
C VAL A 49 6.73 9.50 52.32
N ALA A 50 7.42 10.59 52.01
CA ALA A 50 7.73 10.98 50.63
C ALA A 50 8.58 9.93 49.91
N ARG A 51 9.57 9.33 50.60
CA ARG A 51 10.41 8.27 50.04
C ARG A 51 9.61 7.03 49.67
N ILE A 52 8.71 6.59 50.55
CA ILE A 52 7.83 5.42 50.29
C ILE A 52 6.93 5.68 49.07
N HIS A 53 6.29 6.85 48.97
CA HIS A 53 5.47 7.19 47.80
C HIS A 53 6.29 7.30 46.51
N ALA A 54 7.53 7.79 46.59
CA ALA A 54 8.43 7.85 45.45
C ALA A 54 8.85 6.45 44.96
N GLU A 55 9.18 5.53 45.87
CA GLU A 55 9.46 4.13 45.54
C GLU A 55 8.26 3.43 44.90
N ASN A 56 7.06 3.65 45.46
CA ASN A 56 5.82 3.14 44.89
C ASN A 56 5.60 3.66 43.47
N ALA A 57 5.83 4.95 43.22
CA ALA A 57 5.71 5.53 41.88
C ALA A 57 6.70 4.90 40.88
N ILE A 58 7.97 4.70 41.27
CA ILE A 58 8.97 4.06 40.41
C ILE A 58 8.58 2.60 40.12
N ARG A 59 8.14 1.85 41.14
CA ARG A 59 7.65 0.49 40.96
C ARG A 59 6.50 0.43 39.97
N GLN A 60 5.53 1.34 40.11
CA GLN A 60 4.35 1.38 39.23
C GLN A 60 4.72 1.76 37.79
N LYS A 61 5.67 2.69 37.60
CA LYS A 61 6.24 3.01 36.28
C LYS A 61 6.88 1.78 35.64
N ASN A 62 7.70 1.05 36.39
CA ASN A 62 8.36 -0.15 35.87
C ASN A 62 7.36 -1.26 35.53
N GLN A 63 6.32 -1.44 36.35
CA GLN A 63 5.24 -2.38 36.06
C GLN A 63 4.47 -1.99 34.79
N ALA A 64 4.16 -0.71 34.60
CA ALA A 64 3.51 -0.22 33.38
C ALA A 64 4.32 -0.57 32.12
N VAL A 65 5.62 -0.24 32.12
CA VAL A 65 6.52 -0.55 30.99
C VAL A 65 6.59 -2.07 30.74
N ASN A 66 6.62 -2.88 31.80
CA ASN A 66 6.67 -4.33 31.66
C ASN A 66 5.35 -4.89 31.07
N TYR A 67 4.20 -4.40 31.52
CA TYR A 67 2.90 -4.76 30.94
C TYR A 67 2.78 -4.34 29.47
N LEU A 68 3.24 -3.14 29.12
CA LEU A 68 3.25 -2.68 27.73
C LEU A 68 4.16 -3.54 26.84
N ARG A 69 5.36 -3.88 27.33
CA ARG A 69 6.28 -4.77 26.62
C ARG A 69 5.70 -6.17 26.44
N MET A 70 5.05 -6.70 27.47
CA MET A 70 4.40 -8.00 27.40
C MET A 70 3.21 -7.98 26.43
N SER A 71 2.41 -6.91 26.44
CA SER A 71 1.32 -6.70 25.49
C SER A 71 1.82 -6.75 24.05
N ALA A 72 2.86 -5.97 23.72
CA ALA A 72 3.45 -5.94 22.38
C ALA A 72 3.97 -7.32 21.92
N ARG A 73 4.58 -8.09 22.83
CA ARG A 73 5.04 -9.46 22.53
C ARG A 73 3.87 -10.40 22.26
N VAL A 74 2.82 -10.35 23.08
CA VAL A 74 1.64 -11.20 22.91
C VAL A 74 0.88 -10.82 21.63
N ASP A 75 0.81 -9.54 21.30
CA ASP A 75 0.17 -9.06 20.07
C ASP A 75 0.92 -9.52 18.82
N ALA A 76 2.25 -9.48 18.83
CA ALA A 76 3.06 -10.04 17.76
C ALA A 76 2.80 -11.55 17.55
N VAL A 77 2.63 -12.31 18.65
CA VAL A 77 2.28 -13.74 18.58
C VAL A 77 0.84 -13.92 18.06
N ALA A 78 -0.12 -13.13 18.53
CA ALA A 78 -1.50 -13.17 18.08
C ALA A 78 -1.61 -12.88 16.57
N SER A 79 -0.85 -11.89 16.08
CA SER A 79 -0.77 -11.56 14.65
C SER A 79 -0.26 -12.73 13.82
N ARG A 80 0.83 -13.38 14.24
CA ARG A 80 1.35 -14.58 13.57
C ARG A 80 0.35 -15.73 13.56
N VAL A 81 -0.35 -15.96 14.68
CA VAL A 81 -1.40 -16.99 14.77
C VAL A 81 -2.58 -16.67 13.84
N GLN A 82 -2.98 -15.40 13.74
CA GLN A 82 -4.00 -14.97 12.81
C GLN A 82 -3.60 -15.21 11.36
N SER A 83 -2.37 -14.84 10.97
CA SER A 83 -1.85 -15.13 9.62
C SER A 83 -1.87 -16.63 9.34
N ALA A 84 -1.36 -17.46 10.27
CA ALA A 84 -1.37 -18.92 10.12
C ALA A 84 -2.78 -19.49 9.98
N LEU A 85 -3.76 -18.97 10.73
CA LEU A 85 -5.17 -19.34 10.61
C LEU A 85 -5.74 -18.97 9.23
N THR A 86 -5.48 -17.76 8.75
CA THR A 86 -5.93 -17.31 7.42
C THR A 86 -5.31 -18.16 6.32
N THR A 87 -3.99 -18.36 6.35
CA THR A 87 -3.29 -19.24 5.39
C THR A 87 -3.89 -20.64 5.41
N ARG A 88 -4.13 -21.21 6.60
CA ARG A 88 -4.75 -22.53 6.72
C ARG A 88 -6.17 -22.58 6.14
N LYS A 89 -6.99 -21.54 6.34
CA LYS A 89 -8.33 -21.45 5.74
C LYS A 89 -8.23 -21.41 4.22
N VAL A 90 -7.33 -20.59 3.66
CA VAL A 90 -7.09 -20.50 2.22
C VAL A 90 -6.64 -21.86 1.68
N THR A 91 -5.66 -22.51 2.31
CA THR A 91 -5.19 -23.86 1.91
C THR A 91 -6.32 -24.89 1.95
N SER A 92 -7.17 -24.86 2.98
CA SER A 92 -8.32 -25.76 3.08
C SER A 92 -9.35 -25.52 1.99
N SER A 93 -9.65 -24.25 1.67
CA SER A 93 -10.56 -23.90 0.58
C SER A 93 -9.99 -24.30 -0.78
N MET A 94 -8.70 -24.02 -1.02
CA MET A 94 -8.01 -24.43 -2.25
C MET A 94 -8.01 -25.96 -2.40
N ALA A 95 -7.80 -26.72 -1.33
CA ALA A 95 -7.88 -28.18 -1.38
C ALA A 95 -9.29 -28.67 -1.79
N GLY A 96 -10.34 -28.02 -1.29
CA GLY A 96 -11.72 -28.28 -1.71
C GLY A 96 -11.96 -27.97 -3.20
N VAL A 97 -11.48 -26.81 -3.66
CA VAL A 97 -11.59 -26.38 -5.06
C VAL A 97 -10.83 -27.34 -5.99
N VAL A 98 -9.58 -27.69 -5.65
CA VAL A 98 -8.76 -28.63 -6.44
C VAL A 98 -9.45 -30.00 -6.53
N LYS A 99 -10.06 -30.47 -5.44
CA LYS A 99 -10.81 -31.74 -5.45
C LYS A 99 -12.08 -31.66 -6.31
N ALA A 100 -12.80 -30.54 -6.27
CA ALA A 100 -13.95 -30.30 -7.13
C ALA A 100 -13.54 -30.19 -8.60
N MET A 101 -12.40 -29.54 -8.88
CA MET A 101 -11.81 -29.43 -10.20
C MET A 101 -11.35 -30.80 -10.74
N ASP A 102 -10.70 -31.65 -9.93
CA ASP A 102 -10.34 -33.02 -10.32
C ASP A 102 -11.58 -33.85 -10.68
N ALA A 103 -12.65 -33.73 -9.89
CA ALA A 103 -13.91 -34.40 -10.17
C ALA A 103 -14.59 -33.86 -11.45
N ALA A 104 -14.56 -32.55 -11.67
CA ALA A 104 -15.09 -31.91 -12.88
C ALA A 104 -14.29 -32.31 -14.13
N MET A 105 -12.95 -32.31 -14.04
CA MET A 105 -12.07 -32.72 -15.14
C MET A 105 -12.25 -34.19 -15.52
N LYS A 106 -12.52 -35.08 -14.56
CA LYS A 106 -12.89 -36.49 -14.86
C LYS A 106 -14.18 -36.65 -15.67
N GLY A 107 -15.10 -35.70 -15.57
CA GLY A 107 -16.33 -35.66 -16.36
C GLY A 107 -16.25 -34.80 -17.63
N MET A 108 -15.15 -34.06 -17.83
CA MET A 108 -14.99 -33.12 -18.93
C MET A 108 -14.35 -33.82 -20.13
N ASN A 109 -15.15 -33.99 -21.19
CA ASN A 109 -14.69 -34.65 -22.41
C ASN A 109 -13.74 -33.71 -23.18
N LEU A 110 -12.50 -34.15 -23.43
CA LEU A 110 -11.44 -33.36 -24.07
C LEU A 110 -11.87 -32.73 -25.41
N GLU A 111 -12.72 -33.43 -26.18
CA GLU A 111 -13.32 -32.90 -27.43
C GLU A 111 -14.15 -31.64 -27.21
N LYS A 112 -14.96 -31.58 -26.13
CA LYS A 112 -15.78 -30.40 -25.85
C LYS A 112 -14.94 -29.21 -25.43
N ILE A 113 -13.84 -29.44 -24.71
CA ILE A 113 -12.88 -28.39 -24.34
C ILE A 113 -12.19 -27.84 -25.58
N SER A 114 -11.73 -28.72 -26.49
CA SER A 114 -11.12 -28.30 -27.76
C SER A 114 -12.08 -27.43 -28.57
N SER A 115 -13.34 -27.84 -28.71
CA SER A 115 -14.36 -27.07 -29.44
C SER A 115 -14.75 -25.74 -28.76
N LEU A 116 -14.61 -25.65 -27.44
CA LEU A 116 -14.88 -24.44 -26.67
C LEU A 116 -13.70 -23.47 -26.76
N MET A 117 -12.47 -23.96 -26.80
CA MET A 117 -11.27 -23.14 -27.01
C MET A 117 -11.23 -22.53 -28.41
N GLU A 118 -11.57 -23.29 -29.46
CA GLU A 118 -11.72 -22.72 -30.82
C GLU A 118 -12.78 -21.61 -30.86
N LYS A 119 -13.92 -21.78 -30.18
CA LYS A 119 -14.95 -20.74 -30.08
C LYS A 119 -14.52 -19.53 -29.24
N PHE A 120 -13.72 -19.74 -28.20
CA PHE A 120 -13.18 -18.67 -27.37
C PHE A 120 -12.16 -17.84 -28.15
N GLU A 121 -11.25 -18.50 -28.90
CA GLU A 121 -10.26 -17.84 -29.75
C GLU A 121 -10.94 -16.98 -30.83
N SER A 122 -11.94 -17.52 -31.53
CA SER A 122 -12.75 -16.76 -32.49
C SER A 122 -13.47 -15.57 -31.84
N GLN A 123 -14.04 -15.72 -30.64
CA GLN A 123 -14.72 -14.60 -29.95
C GLN A 123 -13.74 -13.55 -29.42
N PHE A 124 -12.52 -13.95 -29.05
CA PHE A 124 -11.51 -13.03 -28.56
C PHE A 124 -10.87 -12.25 -29.71
N GLU A 125 -10.66 -12.91 -30.86
CA GLU A 125 -10.24 -12.26 -32.11
C GLU A 125 -11.29 -11.26 -32.59
N ASP A 126 -12.58 -11.62 -32.57
CA ASP A 126 -13.67 -10.69 -32.88
C ASP A 126 -13.70 -9.48 -31.94
N LEU A 127 -13.42 -9.69 -30.65
CA LEU A 127 -13.38 -8.61 -29.65
C LEU A 127 -12.17 -7.69 -29.86
N ASP A 128 -11.00 -8.24 -30.19
CA ASP A 128 -9.80 -7.45 -30.49
C ASP A 128 -9.98 -6.63 -31.78
N VAL A 129 -10.58 -7.23 -32.82
CA VAL A 129 -10.98 -6.51 -34.04
C VAL A 129 -12.01 -5.43 -33.74
N GLN A 130 -13.02 -5.71 -32.91
CA GLN A 130 -14.03 -4.73 -32.53
C GLN A 130 -13.44 -3.59 -31.69
N SER A 131 -12.52 -3.90 -30.77
CA SER A 131 -11.80 -2.90 -29.98
C SER A 131 -10.89 -2.04 -30.86
N SER A 132 -10.18 -2.64 -31.82
CA SER A 132 -9.35 -1.91 -32.78
C SER A 132 -10.20 -0.99 -33.67
N VAL A 133 -11.34 -1.45 -34.17
CA VAL A 133 -12.27 -0.61 -34.95
C VAL A 133 -12.87 0.50 -34.09
N MET A 134 -13.21 0.22 -32.83
CA MET A 134 -13.72 1.22 -31.90
C MET A 134 -12.64 2.24 -31.52
N GLU A 135 -11.39 1.82 -31.31
CA GLU A 135 -10.27 2.69 -31.01
C GLU A 135 -9.87 3.55 -32.21
N ASN A 136 -9.89 3.00 -33.44
CA ASN A 136 -9.66 3.78 -34.66
C ASN A 136 -10.77 4.83 -34.87
N THR A 137 -12.04 4.45 -34.70
CA THR A 137 -13.17 5.40 -34.86
C THR A 137 -13.23 6.44 -33.73
N MET A 138 -12.89 6.08 -32.49
CA MET A 138 -12.77 7.02 -31.38
C MET A 138 -11.52 7.89 -31.52
N SER A 139 -10.41 7.39 -32.05
CA SER A 139 -9.19 8.18 -32.31
C SER A 139 -9.44 9.23 -33.39
N ASP A 140 -10.12 8.86 -34.49
CA ASP A 140 -10.52 9.80 -35.55
C ASP A 140 -11.46 10.89 -35.01
N THR A 141 -12.38 10.54 -34.10
CA THR A 141 -13.29 11.50 -33.45
C THR A 141 -12.57 12.38 -32.41
N THR A 142 -11.65 11.80 -31.63
CA THR A 142 -10.96 12.48 -30.53
C THR A 142 -9.87 13.43 -31.04
N THR A 143 -9.20 13.10 -32.15
CA THR A 143 -8.19 13.96 -32.82
C THR A 143 -8.78 15.32 -33.21
N THR A 144 -10.09 15.41 -33.46
CA THR A 144 -10.77 16.68 -33.74
C THR A 144 -11.03 17.53 -32.47
N SER A 145 -11.14 16.88 -31.30
CA SER A 145 -11.45 17.54 -30.02
C SER A 145 -10.24 17.83 -29.11
N VAL A 146 -9.13 17.11 -29.31
CA VAL A 146 -7.90 17.26 -28.52
C VAL A 146 -6.72 17.40 -29.50
N PRO A 147 -6.32 18.64 -29.84
CA PRO A 147 -5.18 18.87 -30.71
C PRO A 147 -3.89 18.30 -30.10
N GLN A 148 -3.09 17.57 -30.88
CA GLN A 148 -1.82 16.99 -30.39
C GLN A 148 -0.88 18.02 -29.76
N GLY A 149 -0.88 19.27 -30.27
CA GLY A 149 -0.04 20.34 -29.72
C GLY A 149 -0.41 20.79 -28.29
N ASP A 150 -1.66 20.61 -27.86
CA ASP A 150 -2.08 20.91 -26.48
C ASP A 150 -1.64 19.81 -25.52
N VAL A 151 -1.61 18.55 -26.00
CA VAL A 151 -1.11 17.39 -25.24
C VAL A 151 0.40 17.47 -25.10
N ASP A 152 1.12 17.83 -26.16
CA ASP A 152 2.58 17.98 -26.12
C ASP A 152 3.02 19.12 -25.18
N ASN A 153 2.30 20.25 -25.17
CA ASN A 153 2.55 21.34 -24.21
C ASN A 153 2.30 20.90 -22.75
N LEU A 154 1.21 20.17 -22.51
CA LEU A 154 0.91 19.65 -21.17
C LEU A 154 1.96 18.63 -20.73
N LEU A 155 2.42 17.75 -21.63
CA LEU A 155 3.45 16.76 -21.33
C LEU A 155 4.80 17.42 -21.04
N GLN A 156 5.15 18.48 -21.78
CA GLN A 156 6.32 19.31 -21.51
C GLN A 156 6.23 19.97 -20.12
N GLN A 157 5.07 20.55 -19.78
CA GLN A 157 4.83 21.18 -18.49
C GLN A 157 4.93 20.18 -17.32
N VAL A 158 4.36 18.98 -17.48
CA VAL A 158 4.43 17.91 -16.47
C VAL A 158 5.85 17.34 -16.36
N ALA A 159 6.58 17.24 -17.47
CA ALA A 159 7.98 16.82 -17.46
C ALA A 159 8.89 17.85 -16.77
N ASP A 160 8.63 19.15 -16.97
CA ASP A 160 9.33 20.23 -16.28
C ASP A 160 9.00 20.25 -14.78
N GLU A 161 7.73 20.04 -14.40
CA GLU A 161 7.33 19.90 -12.99
C GLU A 161 7.98 18.69 -12.31
N ALA A 162 7.99 17.51 -12.96
CA ALA A 162 8.64 16.32 -12.44
C ALA A 162 10.18 16.46 -12.41
N GLY A 163 10.77 17.15 -13.38
CA GLY A 163 12.20 17.48 -13.42
C GLY A 163 12.63 18.47 -12.34
N LEU A 164 11.73 19.39 -11.95
CA LEU A 164 11.91 20.28 -10.81
C LEU A 164 11.74 19.56 -9.46
N GLU A 165 10.81 18.60 -9.35
CA GLU A 165 10.65 17.78 -8.14
C GLU A 165 11.87 16.87 -7.89
N LEU A 166 12.43 16.24 -8.92
CA LEU A 166 13.65 15.42 -8.79
C LEU A 166 14.88 16.24 -8.35
N ASN A 167 14.90 17.54 -8.67
CA ASN A 167 15.97 18.47 -8.30
C ASN A 167 15.76 19.12 -6.92
N MET A 168 14.56 19.02 -6.32
CA MET A 168 14.28 19.47 -4.96
C MET A 168 14.60 18.42 -3.88
N GLU A 169 14.80 17.14 -4.24
CA GLU A 169 15.03 16.05 -3.28
C GLU A 169 16.51 15.72 -3.01
N LEU A 170 17.45 16.47 -3.62
CA LEU A 170 18.89 16.37 -3.34
C LEU A 170 19.40 17.64 -2.64
N PRO A 171 20.16 17.53 -1.53
CA PRO A 171 20.67 18.69 -0.82
C PRO A 171 21.67 19.46 -1.68
N SER A 172 21.55 20.77 -1.64
CA SER A 172 22.30 21.78 -2.35
C SER A 172 23.80 21.50 -2.37
N GLY A 173 24.35 21.20 -3.55
CA GLY A 173 25.79 21.06 -3.70
C GLY A 173 26.23 20.58 -5.07
N VAL A 174 26.17 21.46 -6.07
CA VAL A 174 27.24 21.79 -7.05
C VAL A 174 26.61 22.58 -8.20
N GLN A 175 27.08 23.80 -8.39
CA GLN A 175 26.69 24.68 -9.48
C GLN A 175 27.27 24.22 -10.82
N SER A 176 26.49 24.50 -11.87
CA SER A 176 26.93 24.88 -13.22
C SER A 176 27.43 23.79 -14.17
N SER A 177 26.57 23.42 -15.12
CA SER A 177 26.90 23.50 -16.56
C SER A 177 25.63 23.79 -17.36
N ALA A 178 25.74 24.80 -18.21
CA ALA A 178 24.67 25.43 -18.95
C ALA A 178 24.20 24.59 -20.16
N VAL A 179 22.92 24.79 -20.52
CA VAL A 179 22.37 25.08 -21.86
C VAL A 179 22.90 24.25 -23.05
N GLY A 180 22.00 23.57 -23.76
CA GLY A 180 22.34 23.13 -25.12
C GLY A 180 21.34 22.40 -26.03
N THR A 181 20.25 21.78 -25.56
CA THR A 181 19.55 20.78 -26.42
C THR A 181 18.16 21.18 -26.94
N ALA A 182 17.52 22.20 -26.39
CA ALA A 182 16.14 22.55 -26.79
C ALA A 182 16.01 23.24 -28.16
N THR A 183 17.11 23.68 -28.78
CA THR A 183 17.04 24.47 -30.03
C THR A 183 17.11 23.59 -31.30
N GLN A 184 17.54 22.33 -31.22
CA GLN A 184 17.68 21.47 -32.41
C GLN A 184 16.35 20.85 -32.85
N VAL A 185 15.49 20.44 -31.92
CA VAL A 185 14.22 19.76 -32.24
C VAL A 185 13.19 20.71 -32.87
N SER A 186 13.08 21.95 -32.37
CA SER A 186 12.17 22.94 -32.95
C SER A 186 12.60 23.41 -34.35
N GLN A 187 13.92 23.45 -34.63
CA GLN A 187 14.41 23.81 -35.97
C GLN A 187 14.14 22.71 -37.01
N GLU A 188 14.29 21.43 -36.65
CA GLU A 188 14.00 20.31 -37.55
C GLU A 188 12.51 20.19 -37.89
N GLN A 189 11.62 20.47 -36.94
CA GLN A 189 10.17 20.45 -37.18
C GLN A 189 9.69 21.58 -38.09
N ASP A 190 10.22 22.80 -37.92
CA ASP A 190 9.91 23.92 -38.80
C ASP A 190 10.43 23.67 -40.24
N GLU A 191 11.62 23.08 -40.37
CA GLU A 191 12.24 22.80 -41.67
C GLU A 191 11.50 21.69 -42.45
N LEU A 192 11.03 20.66 -41.76
CA LEU A 192 10.16 19.60 -42.31
C LEU A 192 8.81 20.15 -42.77
N THR A 193 8.18 21.00 -41.96
CA THR A 193 6.90 21.64 -42.29
C THR A 193 7.03 22.54 -43.51
N GLN A 194 8.14 23.27 -43.61
CA GLN A 194 8.43 24.12 -44.75
C GLN A 194 8.77 23.33 -46.02
N ARG A 195 9.45 22.18 -45.91
CA ARG A 195 9.66 21.23 -47.03
C ARG A 195 8.34 20.64 -47.52
N LEU A 196 7.48 20.20 -46.62
CA LEU A 196 6.16 19.64 -46.97
C LEU A 196 5.24 20.69 -47.61
N ALA A 197 5.33 21.96 -47.18
CA ALA A 197 4.60 23.06 -47.80
C ALA A 197 5.10 23.37 -49.22
N ARG A 198 6.43 23.35 -49.44
CA ARG A 198 7.02 23.53 -50.78
C ARG A 198 6.68 22.38 -51.72
N LEU A 199 6.61 21.15 -51.21
CA LEU A 199 6.25 19.97 -52.01
C LEU A 199 4.76 19.99 -52.41
N ARG A 200 3.89 20.51 -51.53
CA ARG A 200 2.46 20.76 -51.84
C ARG A 200 2.21 21.93 -52.81
N GLN A 201 3.16 22.84 -52.98
CA GLN A 201 3.07 23.93 -53.96
C GLN A 201 3.72 23.58 -55.31
N ALA A 202 4.39 22.42 -55.39
CA ALA A 202 5.09 21.95 -56.58
C ALA A 202 4.28 20.93 -57.41
N GLU A 203 3.04 20.63 -57.00
CA GLU A 203 1.96 20.04 -57.83
C GLU A 203 0.99 21.13 -58.26
#